data_AF-A0A8T0RL52-F1
#
_entry.id   AF-A0A8T0RL52-F1
#
_cell.length_a   1.000
_cell.length_b   1.000
_cell.length_c   1.000
_cell.angle_alpha   90.00
_cell.angle_beta   90.00
_cell.angle_gamma   90.00
#
_symmetry.space_group_name_H-M   'P 1'
#
loop_
_entity.id
_entity.type
_entity.pdbx_description
1 polymer ?
#
loop_
_entity_poly.entity_id
_entity_poly.type
_entity_poly.pdbx_seq_one_letter_code
_entity_poly.pdbx_strand_id
1 'polypeptide(L)' 'MPIVRSVMDGFNKCIFAYGQRGSRKTFTMEGVPENRGLNYRALKELFKVSEERSGCITYAFSITIL' A
#
# COMPACT_ATOMS: atom_id res chain seq x y z
N MET A 1 -7.07 -1.81 -6.04
CA MET A 1 -6.16 -2.90 -5.55
C MET A 1 -6.87 -3.69 -4.45
N PRO A 2 -7.15 -4.99 -4.61
CA PRO A 2 -8.01 -5.74 -3.66
C PRO A 2 -7.52 -5.73 -2.21
N ILE A 3 -6.19 -5.76 -2.01
CA ILE A 3 -5.57 -5.76 -0.69
C ILE A 3 -5.91 -4.48 0.08
N VAL A 4 -5.85 -3.32 -0.58
CA VAL A 4 -6.12 -2.01 0.07
C VAL A 4 -7.56 -1.91 0.54
N ARG A 5 -8.53 -2.34 -0.28
CA ARG A 5 -9.95 -2.34 0.11
C ARG A 5 -10.19 -3.22 1.32
N SER A 6 -9.59 -4.41 1.36
CA SER A 6 -9.73 -5.29 2.51
C SER A 6 -9.13 -4.69 3.80
N VAL A 7 -8.02 -3.93 3.72
CA VAL A 7 -7.50 -3.18 4.88
C VAL A 7 -8.47 -2.08 5.31
N MET A 8 -9.04 -1.34 4.36
CA MET A 8 -10.05 -0.29 4.63
C MET A 8 -11.35 -0.83 5.22
N ASP A 9 -11.64 -2.12 5.02
CA ASP A 9 -12.77 -2.84 5.61
C ASP A 9 -12.42 -3.47 6.98
N GLY A 10 -11.22 -3.21 7.51
CA GLY A 10 -10.79 -3.64 8.85
C GLY A 10 -10.01 -4.95 8.94
N PHE A 11 -9.58 -5.52 7.80
CA PHE A 11 -8.80 -6.76 7.79
C PHE A 11 -7.30 -6.52 7.78
N ASN A 12 -6.58 -7.22 8.64
CA ASN A 12 -5.11 -7.21 8.64
C ASN A 12 -4.56 -7.91 7.39
N LYS A 13 -3.58 -7.27 6.73
CA LYS A 13 -2.88 -7.80 5.56
C LYS A 13 -1.38 -7.64 5.73
N CYS A 14 -0.63 -8.59 5.17
CA CYS A 14 0.82 -8.58 5.17
C CYS A 14 1.34 -9.01 3.79
N ILE A 15 2.39 -8.34 3.30
CA ILE A 15 2.99 -8.62 1.99
C ILE A 15 4.50 -8.71 2.17
N PHE A 16 5.09 -9.78 1.63
CA PHE A 16 6.53 -9.99 1.63
C PHE A 16 7.04 -10.14 0.21
N ALA A 17 8.18 -9.52 -0.07
CA ALA A 17 8.95 -9.80 -1.28
C ALA A 17 10.08 -10.78 -0.95
N TYR A 18 10.06 -11.96 -1.57
CA TYR A 18 11.04 -13.02 -1.34
C TYR A 18 11.83 -13.37 -2.61
N GLY A 19 13.07 -13.84 -2.45
CA GLY A 19 13.96 -14.25 -3.54
C GLY A 19 15.44 -13.99 -3.26
N GLN A 20 16.33 -14.43 -4.16
CA GLN A 20 17.78 -14.25 -4.03
C GLN A 20 18.25 -12.79 -4.21
N ARG A 21 19.49 -12.45 -3.82
CA ARG A 21 20.04 -11.10 -4.08
C ARG A 21 20.03 -10.82 -5.60
N GLY A 22 19.66 -9.60 -5.99
CA GLY A 22 19.47 -9.22 -7.40
C GLY A 22 18.08 -9.53 -7.97
N SER A 23 17.20 -10.24 -7.25
CA SER A 23 15.84 -10.59 -7.70
C SER A 23 14.82 -9.44 -7.65
N ARG A 24 15.27 -8.18 -7.62
CA ARG A 24 14.41 -6.97 -7.67
C ARG A 24 13.36 -6.83 -6.56
N LYS A 25 13.52 -7.46 -5.39
CA LYS A 25 12.60 -7.30 -4.23
C LYS A 25 12.36 -5.82 -3.85
N THR A 26 13.43 -5.05 -3.66
CA THR A 26 13.35 -3.62 -3.32
C THR A 26 12.68 -2.82 -4.43
N PHE A 27 12.95 -3.15 -5.69
CA PHE A 27 12.27 -2.53 -6.83
C PHE A 27 10.76 -2.84 -6.83
N THR A 28 10.34 -4.04 -6.43
CA THR A 28 8.91 -4.37 -6.30
C THR A 28 8.25 -3.61 -5.14
N MET A 29 8.88 -3.58 -3.96
CA MET A 29 8.29 -2.97 -2.75
C MET A 29 8.33 -1.44 -2.77
N GLU A 30 9.49 -0.87 -3.08
CA GLU A 30 9.74 0.57 -3.03
C GLU A 30 9.76 1.21 -4.43
N GLY A 31 10.38 0.51 -5.39
CA GLY A 31 10.54 0.98 -6.76
C GLY A 31 11.57 2.09 -6.90
N VAL A 32 11.47 2.84 -7.99
CA VAL A 32 12.29 4.02 -8.30
C VAL A 32 11.38 5.23 -8.46
N PRO A 33 11.88 6.48 -8.39
CA PRO A 33 11.04 7.66 -8.52
C PRO A 33 10.15 7.69 -9.78
N GLU A 34 10.69 7.21 -10.90
CA GLU A 34 10.00 7.13 -12.19
C GLU A 34 8.98 6.00 -12.25
N ASN A 35 9.17 4.97 -11.41
CA ASN A 35 8.30 3.79 -11.33
C ASN A 35 8.19 3.30 -9.89
N ARG A 36 7.34 3.98 -9.13
CA ARG A 36 7.13 3.71 -7.70
C ARG A 36 6.55 2.30 -7.51
N GLY A 37 7.08 1.61 -6.50
CA GLY A 37 6.72 0.24 -6.15
C GLY A 37 5.42 0.14 -5.34
N LEU A 38 5.23 -1.01 -4.73
CA LEU A 38 4.03 -1.40 -4.01
C LEU A 38 3.65 -0.42 -2.89
N ASN A 39 4.60 0.03 -2.08
CA ASN A 39 4.35 0.88 -0.91
C ASN A 39 3.59 2.16 -1.30
N TYR A 40 4.12 2.88 -2.30
CA TYR A 40 3.52 4.13 -2.79
C TYR A 40 2.17 3.90 -3.50
N ARG A 41 2.06 2.83 -4.28
CA ARG A 41 0.81 2.49 -4.98
C ARG A 41 -0.30 2.12 -4.00
N ALA A 42 0.03 1.39 -2.94
CA ALA A 42 -0.90 1.03 -1.88
C ALA A 42 -1.38 2.27 -1.12
N LEU A 43 -0.46 3.17 -0.74
CA LEU A 43 -0.80 4.44 -0.08
C LEU A 43 -1.69 5.33 -0.96
N LYS A 44 -1.36 5.45 -2.25
CA LYS A 44 -2.17 6.23 -3.21
C LYS A 44 -3.59 5.70 -3.31
N GLU A 45 -3.76 4.38 -3.43
CA GLU A 45 -5.09 3.76 -3.48
C GLU A 45 -5.82 3.91 -2.14
N LEU A 46 -5.12 3.84 -1.02
CA LEU A 46 -5.70 3.97 0.32
C LEU A 46 -6.31 5.36 0.52
N PHE A 47 -5.58 6.43 0.15
CA PHE A 47 -6.12 7.79 0.18
C PHE A 47 -7.27 7.97 -0.80
N LYS A 48 -7.16 7.42 -2.02
CA LYS A 48 -8.25 7.46 -2.99
C LYS A 48 -9.54 6.83 -2.46
N VAL A 49 -9.46 5.63 -1.87
CA VAL A 49 -10.63 4.95 -1.29
C VAL A 49 -11.20 5.72 -0.10
N SER A 50 -10.34 6.38 0.68
CA SER A 50 -10.78 7.22 1.80
C SER A 50 -11.59 8.44 1.33
N GLU A 51 -11.18 9.07 0.23
CA GLU A 51 -11.89 10.19 -0.39
C GLU A 51 -13.24 9.74 -0.98
N GLU A 52 -13.25 8.61 -1.71
CA GLU A 52 -14.47 8.00 -2.26
C GLU A 52 -15.52 7.67 -1.18
N ARG A 53 -15.09 7.38 0.05
CA ARG A 53 -15.95 6.99 1.19
C ARG A 53 -16.13 8.09 2.24
N SER A 54 -15.60 9.29 2.00
CA SER A 54 -15.55 10.40 2.96
C SER A 54 -16.92 10.83 3.49
N GLY A 55 -18.01 10.63 2.72
CA GLY A 55 -19.37 10.95 3.13
C GLY A 55 -20.00 9.96 4.12
N CYS A 56 -19.40 8.78 4.32
CA CYS A 56 -19.95 7.72 5.17
C CYS A 56 -19.03 7.35 6.34
N ILE A 57 -17.70 7.45 6.15
CA ILE A 57 -16.71 6.95 7.11
C ILE A 57 -15.54 7.93 7.20
N THR A 58 -15.10 8.21 8.43
CA THR A 58 -13.86 8.96 8.70
C THR A 58 -12.74 7.97 9.00
N TYR A 59 -11.59 8.16 8.35
CA TYR A 59 -10.41 7.32 8.53
C TYR A 59 -9.28 8.10 9.22
N ALA A 60 -8.57 7.45 10.14
CA ALA A 60 -7.32 7.95 10.71
C ALA A 60 -6.18 7.04 10.29
N PHE A 61 -5.14 7.61 9.68
CA PHE A 61 -4.00 6.86 9.15
C PHE A 61 -2.74 7.15 9.98
N SER A 62 -1.98 6.11 10.27
CA SER A 62 -0.64 6.18 10.86
C SER A 62 0.29 5.26 10.07
N ILE A 63 1.34 5.82 9.50
CA ILE A 63 2.25 5.12 8.59
C ILE A 63 3.65 5.22 9.19
N THR A 64 4.33 4.08 9.33
CA THR A 64 5.71 4.00 9.81
C THR A 64 6.55 3.20 8.81
N ILE A 65 7.70 3.74 8.45
CA ILE A 65 8.70 3.07 7.62
C ILE A 65 9.94 2.88 8.51
N LEU A 66 10.41 1.63 8.62
CA LEU A 66 11.62 1.25 9.36
C LEU A 66 12.73 0.85 8.40
#